data_AF-F2PYL0-F1
#
_entry.id   AF-F2PYL0-F1
#
_cell.length_a   1.000
_cell.length_b   1.000
_cell.length_c   1.000
_cell.angle_alpha   90.00
_cell.angle_beta   90.00
_cell.angle_gamma   90.00
#
_symmetry.space_group_name_H-M   'P 1'
#
loop_
_entity.id
_entity.type
_entity.pdbx_description
1 polymer ?
#
loop_
_entity_poly.entity_id
_entity_poly.type
_entity_poly.pdbx_seq_one_letter_code
_entity_poly.pdbx_strand_id
1 'polypeptide(L)'
;MQGLIARVQTPKGEVIINALVDSGAEANYISAEKAPYLLEAEYRINLELEKLPPFIPIYNLSQSELGALREYLEKVISKGWIRPSKSPAGAPILFIPKKDGGLRICVDYRGLNQITIKNRYPLLLISELLDRLLKAKFLVYLDDILIFLDILEDYKAYLIIVFERLASIHLYIKASKYKFEKTKISFLGYIISLLGIEIEEDRILIIKE
;
A
#
# COMPACT_ATOMS: atom_id res chain seq x y z
N MET A 1 30.63 -7.04 -4.69
CA MET A 1 29.34 -6.86 -5.36
C MET A 1 28.60 -5.75 -4.65
N GLN A 2 28.32 -4.64 -5.35
CA GLN A 2 27.47 -3.56 -4.86
C GLN A 2 26.12 -3.69 -5.57
N GLY A 3 25.31 -4.64 -5.15
CA GLY A 3 23.93 -4.72 -5.60
C GLY A 3 23.05 -3.71 -4.87
N LEU A 4 22.10 -3.16 -5.62
CA LEU A 4 21.24 -2.07 -5.16
C LEU A 4 19.86 -2.63 -4.85
N ILE A 5 19.37 -2.33 -3.65
CA ILE A 5 18.04 -2.77 -3.21
C ILE A 5 17.10 -1.58 -3.17
N ALA A 6 16.05 -1.61 -4.00
CA ALA A 6 14.94 -0.67 -3.95
C ALA A 6 13.72 -1.33 -3.33
N ARG A 7 13.05 -0.66 -2.39
CA ARG A 7 11.67 -1.01 -1.98
C ARG A 7 10.73 0.07 -2.44
N VAL A 8 9.92 -0.29 -3.42
CA VAL A 8 8.87 0.53 -4.01
C VAL A 8 7.57 0.17 -3.31
N GLN A 9 6.94 1.11 -2.61
CA GLN A 9 5.61 0.91 -2.06
C GLN A 9 4.55 1.59 -2.93
N THR A 10 3.54 0.85 -3.36
CA THR A 10 2.37 1.45 -4.00
C THR A 10 1.53 2.22 -2.95
N PRO A 11 0.99 3.41 -3.26
CA PRO A 11 0.26 4.20 -2.29
C PRO A 11 -1.07 3.57 -1.91
N LYS A 12 -1.45 3.78 -0.64
CA LYS A 12 -2.82 4.24 -0.34
C LYS A 12 -2.85 5.76 -0.51
N GLY A 13 -3.04 6.22 -1.74
CA GLY A 13 -3.53 7.56 -2.06
C GLY A 13 -2.62 8.79 -1.91
N GLU A 14 -1.29 8.71 -2.04
CA GLU A 14 -0.42 9.91 -2.02
C GLU A 14 0.77 9.83 -3.01
N VAL A 15 1.15 11.02 -3.52
CA VAL A 15 2.02 11.39 -4.65
C VAL A 15 3.49 10.90 -4.57
N ILE A 16 4.14 10.67 -5.72
CA ILE A 16 5.61 10.61 -5.90
C ILE A 16 6.14 11.80 -6.68
N ILE A 17 7.29 12.31 -6.24
CA ILE A 17 8.30 13.01 -7.04
C ILE A 17 9.71 12.47 -6.69
N ASN A 18 10.62 12.55 -7.68
CA ASN A 18 12.10 12.48 -7.64
C ASN A 18 12.78 11.14 -7.36
N ALA A 19 12.76 10.31 -8.39
CA ALA A 19 13.61 9.13 -8.57
C ALA A 19 14.37 9.14 -9.92
N LEU A 20 13.95 9.97 -10.87
CA LEU A 20 14.40 9.94 -12.28
C LEU A 20 15.15 11.21 -12.72
N VAL A 21 15.30 12.20 -11.83
CA VAL A 21 16.05 13.43 -12.16
C VAL A 21 17.56 13.16 -12.30
N ASP A 22 18.10 12.18 -11.55
CA ASP A 22 19.52 11.79 -11.64
C ASP A 22 19.82 10.80 -12.80
N SER A 23 18.80 10.42 -13.58
CA SER A 23 18.95 9.51 -14.75
C SER A 23 18.60 10.16 -16.09
N GLY A 24 18.27 11.46 -16.12
CA GLY A 24 17.99 12.19 -17.37
C GLY A 24 16.75 11.72 -18.13
N ALA A 25 15.85 10.97 -17.49
CA ALA A 25 14.61 10.51 -18.12
C ALA A 25 13.50 11.54 -17.89
N GLU A 26 12.91 12.06 -18.97
CA GLU A 26 11.66 12.84 -18.91
C GLU A 26 10.50 11.93 -18.51
N ALA A 27 10.37 11.68 -17.21
CA ALA A 27 9.20 11.00 -16.68
C ALA A 27 8.02 11.98 -16.71
N ASN A 28 7.05 11.77 -17.60
CA ASN A 28 5.81 12.54 -17.57
C ASN A 28 5.05 12.23 -16.27
N TYR A 29 5.15 13.17 -15.33
CA TYR A 29 4.62 13.08 -13.97
C TYR A 29 3.08 13.22 -13.98
N ILE A 30 2.38 12.25 -13.41
CA ILE A 30 0.98 12.43 -13.00
C ILE A 30 0.97 12.51 -11.47
N SER A 31 0.58 13.66 -10.91
CA SER A 31 0.39 13.78 -9.47
C SER A 31 -0.70 12.80 -9.03
N ALA A 32 -0.56 12.15 -7.87
CA ALA A 32 -1.61 11.27 -7.32
C ALA A 32 -2.95 12.00 -7.05
N GLU A 33 -2.98 13.33 -7.16
CA GLU A 33 -4.20 14.15 -7.14
C GLU A 33 -4.94 14.13 -8.49
N LYS A 34 -4.24 13.79 -9.57
CA LYS A 34 -4.74 13.68 -10.95
C LYS A 34 -4.74 12.25 -11.48
N ALA A 35 -4.20 11.30 -10.71
CA ALA A 35 -4.23 9.88 -11.02
C ALA A 35 -5.68 9.41 -11.14
N PRO A 36 -6.18 9.07 -12.34
CA PRO A 36 -7.51 8.51 -12.46
C PRO A 36 -7.54 7.19 -11.69
N TYR A 37 -8.62 6.99 -10.93
CA TYR A 37 -8.94 5.65 -10.43
C TYR A 37 -8.88 4.68 -11.61
N LEU A 38 -8.36 3.47 -11.39
CA LEU A 38 -8.53 2.37 -12.33
C LEU A 38 -10.02 2.10 -12.47
N LEU A 39 -10.66 2.81 -13.40
CA LEU A 39 -12.09 2.66 -13.67
C LEU A 39 -12.38 1.27 -14.24
N GLU A 40 -11.36 0.61 -14.80
CA GLU A 40 -11.48 -0.69 -15.46
C GLU A 40 -11.45 -1.90 -14.52
N ALA A 41 -11.08 -1.72 -13.23
CA ALA A 41 -11.08 -2.82 -12.26
C ALA A 41 -12.26 -2.67 -11.28
N GLU A 42 -13.43 -3.14 -11.68
CA GLU A 42 -14.58 -3.26 -10.77
C GLU A 42 -14.29 -4.32 -9.71
N TYR A 43 -14.10 -3.92 -8.46
CA TYR A 43 -13.96 -4.86 -7.34
C TYR A 43 -15.32 -5.17 -6.72
N ARG A 44 -15.77 -6.42 -6.88
CA ARG A 44 -17.03 -6.89 -6.30
C ARG A 44 -16.82 -7.55 -4.95
N ILE A 45 -17.60 -7.12 -3.96
CA ILE A 45 -17.67 -7.76 -2.64
C ILE A 45 -18.78 -8.81 -2.70
N ASN A 46 -18.39 -10.07 -2.85
CA ASN A 46 -19.34 -11.18 -2.88
C ASN A 46 -19.81 -11.50 -1.46
N LEU A 47 -21.12 -11.56 -1.26
CA LEU A 47 -21.73 -11.88 0.03
C LEU A 47 -22.21 -13.34 0.03
N GLU A 48 -22.29 -13.92 1.23
CA GLU A 48 -22.95 -15.20 1.44
C GLU A 48 -24.41 -15.15 0.95
N LEU A 49 -24.90 -16.30 0.47
CA LEU A 49 -26.24 -16.40 -0.11
C LEU A 49 -27.30 -15.86 0.86
N GLU A 50 -28.23 -15.05 0.34
CA GLU A 50 -29.32 -14.42 1.10
C GLU A 50 -28.92 -13.47 2.23
N LYS A 51 -27.62 -13.18 2.42
CA LYS A 51 -27.18 -12.18 3.40
C LYS A 51 -27.20 -10.78 2.80
N LEU A 52 -27.77 -9.84 3.55
CA LEU A 52 -27.78 -8.43 3.22
C LEU A 52 -26.77 -7.67 4.09
N PRO A 53 -26.08 -6.65 3.54
CA PRO A 53 -25.23 -5.78 4.33
C PRO A 53 -25.98 -5.14 5.50
N PRO A 54 -25.43 -5.13 6.72
CA PRO A 54 -26.11 -4.60 7.89
C PRO A 54 -26.19 -3.06 7.86
N PHE A 55 -27.16 -2.53 8.59
CA PHE A 55 -27.21 -1.12 8.97
C PHE A 55 -26.85 -0.97 10.44
N ILE A 56 -25.76 -0.25 10.71
CA ILE A 56 -25.32 0.08 12.05
C ILE A 56 -25.12 1.61 12.08
N PRO A 57 -25.75 2.34 13.03
CA PRO A 57 -25.62 3.79 13.11
C PRO A 57 -24.20 4.20 13.54
N ILE A 58 -23.79 5.42 13.18
CA ILE A 58 -22.50 5.99 13.58
C ILE A 58 -22.46 6.12 15.10
N TYR A 59 -21.31 5.80 15.71
CA TYR A 59 -21.08 6.01 17.14
C TYR A 59 -21.12 7.50 17.49
N ASN A 60 -21.38 7.82 18.77
CA ASN A 60 -21.31 9.21 19.23
C ASN A 60 -19.90 9.78 19.01
N LEU A 61 -19.84 10.98 18.43
CA LEU A 61 -18.58 11.68 18.14
C LEU A 61 -18.44 12.90 19.05
N SER A 62 -17.23 13.13 19.55
CA SER A 62 -16.83 14.39 20.15
C SER A 62 -16.76 15.51 19.11
N GLN A 63 -16.68 16.76 19.56
CA GLN A 63 -16.55 17.91 18.64
C GLN A 63 -15.27 17.85 17.79
N SER A 64 -14.16 17.37 18.37
CA SER A 64 -12.90 17.20 17.65
C SER A 64 -13.01 16.13 16.55
N GLU A 65 -13.62 14.99 16.87
CA GLU A 65 -13.85 13.90 15.91
C GLU A 65 -14.80 14.31 14.80
N LEU A 66 -15.85 15.05 15.12
CA LEU A 66 -16.80 15.56 14.14
C LEU A 66 -16.12 16.56 13.18
N GLY A 67 -15.25 17.43 13.70
CA GLY A 67 -14.42 18.31 12.88
C GLY A 67 -13.50 17.53 11.93
N ALA A 68 -12.78 16.53 12.47
CA ALA A 68 -11.91 15.66 11.66
C ALA A 68 -12.70 14.86 10.61
N LEU A 69 -13.92 14.41 10.92
CA LEU A 69 -14.79 13.73 9.96
C LEU A 69 -15.16 14.64 8.79
N ARG A 70 -15.56 15.89 9.07
CA ARG A 70 -15.95 16.86 8.03
C ARG A 70 -14.80 17.14 7.07
N GLU A 71 -13.63 17.47 7.62
CA GLU A 71 -12.42 17.76 6.81
C GLU A 71 -12.06 16.56 5.94
N TYR A 72 -12.10 15.34 6.49
CA TYR A 72 -11.85 14.13 5.72
C TYR A 72 -12.87 13.95 4.60
N LEU A 73 -14.17 14.08 4.89
CA LEU A 73 -15.24 13.89 3.91
C LEU A 73 -15.09 14.89 2.74
N GLU A 74 -14.84 16.16 3.03
CA GLU A 74 -14.60 17.18 2.00
C GLU A 74 -13.41 16.80 1.09
N LYS A 75 -12.30 16.36 1.69
CA LYS A 75 -11.11 15.89 0.97
C LYS A 75 -11.39 14.66 0.11
N VAL A 76 -12.12 13.66 0.59
CA VAL A 76 -12.33 12.41 -0.16
C VAL A 76 -13.46 12.53 -1.19
N ILE A 77 -14.45 13.39 -0.96
CA ILE A 77 -15.51 13.73 -1.92
C ILE A 77 -14.93 14.57 -3.06
N SER A 78 -14.14 15.62 -2.76
CA SER A 78 -13.51 16.45 -3.81
C SER A 78 -12.58 15.64 -4.72
N LYS A 79 -11.94 14.60 -4.18
CA LYS A 79 -11.13 13.66 -4.97
C LYS A 79 -11.95 12.59 -5.72
N GLY A 80 -13.25 12.49 -5.50
CA GLY A 80 -14.12 11.48 -6.11
C GLY A 80 -13.96 10.07 -5.55
N TRP A 81 -13.34 9.90 -4.38
CA TRP A 81 -13.07 8.59 -3.76
C TRP A 81 -14.34 7.96 -3.20
N ILE A 82 -15.24 8.80 -2.71
CA ILE A 82 -16.56 8.43 -2.20
C ILE A 82 -17.61 9.37 -2.78
N ARG A 83 -18.87 8.98 -2.69
CA ARG A 83 -20.01 9.79 -3.06
C ARG A 83 -21.16 9.58 -2.07
N PRO A 84 -22.10 10.54 -1.95
CA PRO A 84 -23.35 10.31 -1.25
C PRO A 84 -24.08 9.07 -1.78
N SER A 85 -24.71 8.33 -0.87
CA SER A 85 -25.42 7.09 -1.16
C SER A 85 -26.72 7.03 -0.34
N LYS A 86 -27.73 6.36 -0.88
CA LYS A 86 -28.99 6.02 -0.20
C LYS A 86 -29.07 4.51 0.09
N SER A 87 -27.92 3.92 0.36
CA SER A 87 -27.81 2.49 0.67
C SER A 87 -28.66 2.14 1.89
N PRO A 88 -29.35 1.00 1.91
CA PRO A 88 -29.97 0.48 3.13
C PRO A 88 -28.92 0.02 4.15
N ALA A 89 -27.65 -0.11 3.74
CA ALA A 89 -26.53 -0.53 4.57
C ALA A 89 -25.79 0.66 5.19
N GLY A 90 -25.20 0.44 6.37
CA GLY A 90 -24.42 1.45 7.09
C GLY A 90 -23.41 0.80 8.03
N ALA A 91 -22.21 1.37 8.10
CA ALA A 91 -21.15 0.95 9.00
C ALA A 91 -20.68 2.14 9.83
N PRO A 92 -20.43 1.98 11.15
CA PRO A 92 -20.01 3.08 11.98
C PRO A 92 -18.54 3.41 11.72
N ILE A 93 -18.12 4.56 12.24
CA ILE A 93 -16.76 5.08 12.13
C ILE A 93 -16.13 5.17 13.52
N LEU A 94 -14.86 4.83 13.60
CA LEU A 94 -14.01 4.95 14.78
C LEU A 94 -12.79 5.80 14.43
N PHE A 95 -12.26 6.50 15.42
CA PHE A 95 -11.04 7.27 15.30
C PHE A 95 -9.90 6.61 16.05
N ILE A 96 -8.74 6.53 15.40
CA ILE A 96 -7.50 6.02 15.99
C ILE A 96 -6.47 7.16 15.99
N PRO A 97 -5.81 7.45 17.13
CA PRO A 97 -4.76 8.46 17.17
C PRO A 97 -3.57 8.02 16.32
N LYS A 98 -3.07 8.93 15.50
CA LYS A 98 -1.80 8.78 14.80
C LYS A 98 -0.66 9.23 15.73
N LYS A 99 0.55 8.79 15.41
CA LYS A 99 1.78 9.20 16.12
C LYS A 99 2.05 10.71 16.02
N ASP A 100 1.56 11.38 14.97
CA ASP A 100 1.69 12.81 14.74
C ASP A 100 0.64 13.65 15.48
N GLY A 101 -0.22 13.02 16.31
CA GLY A 101 -1.30 13.68 17.03
C GLY A 101 -2.60 13.85 16.23
N GLY A 102 -2.59 13.54 14.92
CA GLY A 102 -3.80 13.57 14.10
C GLY A 102 -4.71 12.35 14.34
N LEU A 103 -5.96 12.43 13.88
CA LEU A 103 -6.89 11.31 13.96
C LEU A 103 -6.95 10.54 12.62
N ARG A 104 -7.07 9.21 12.70
CA ARG A 104 -7.30 8.33 11.56
C ARG A 104 -8.72 7.77 11.62
N ILE A 105 -9.50 8.07 10.58
CA ILE A 105 -10.82 7.50 10.37
C ILE A 105 -10.70 6.04 9.98
N CYS A 106 -11.43 5.18 10.68
CA CYS A 106 -11.55 3.75 10.42
C CYS A 106 -13.02 3.39 10.34
N VAL A 107 -13.46 2.85 9.20
CA VAL A 107 -14.82 2.34 9.05
C VAL A 107 -14.88 0.92 9.61
N ASP A 108 -15.83 0.67 10.51
CA ASP A 108 -16.00 -0.62 11.17
C ASP A 108 -16.79 -1.59 10.28
N TYR A 109 -16.08 -2.21 9.35
CA TYR A 109 -16.65 -3.22 8.46
C TYR A 109 -16.81 -4.60 9.11
N ARG A 110 -16.73 -4.76 10.44
CA ARG A 110 -16.84 -6.10 11.06
C ARG A 110 -18.14 -6.81 10.68
N GLY A 111 -19.27 -6.10 10.72
CA GLY A 111 -20.57 -6.66 10.31
C GLY A 111 -20.61 -7.07 8.84
N LEU A 112 -20.08 -6.24 7.94
CA LEU A 112 -19.96 -6.57 6.51
C LEU A 112 -19.02 -7.76 6.29
N ASN A 113 -17.86 -7.75 6.94
CA ASN A 113 -16.84 -8.79 6.79
C ASN A 113 -17.32 -10.17 7.23
N GLN A 114 -18.25 -10.27 8.19
CA GLN A 114 -18.80 -11.55 8.64
C GLN A 114 -19.62 -12.26 7.56
N ILE A 115 -20.27 -11.51 6.67
CA ILE A 115 -21.12 -12.04 5.60
C ILE A 115 -20.43 -12.02 4.23
N THR A 116 -19.22 -11.49 4.14
CA THR A 116 -18.43 -11.47 2.89
C THR A 116 -17.74 -12.81 2.65
N ILE A 117 -17.93 -13.39 1.47
CA ILE A 117 -17.22 -14.59 1.02
C ILE A 117 -15.73 -14.30 1.02
N LYS A 118 -14.97 -15.09 1.77
CA LYS A 118 -13.52 -14.90 1.90
C LYS A 118 -12.81 -15.31 0.61
N ASN A 119 -12.18 -14.33 -0.05
CA ASN A 119 -11.25 -14.62 -1.13
C ASN A 119 -9.95 -15.22 -0.54
N ARG A 120 -9.78 -16.53 -0.67
CA ARG A 120 -8.58 -17.26 -0.21
C ARG A 120 -7.52 -17.27 -1.31
N TYR A 121 -7.02 -16.09 -1.67
CA TYR A 121 -5.89 -15.99 -2.58
C TYR A 121 -4.65 -16.65 -1.94
N PRO A 122 -3.95 -17.55 -2.63
CA PRO A 122 -2.78 -18.22 -2.09
C PRO A 122 -1.62 -17.22 -2.00
N LEU A 123 -1.49 -16.58 -0.84
CA LEU A 123 -0.31 -15.79 -0.51
C LEU A 123 0.85 -16.74 -0.20
N LEU A 124 2.02 -16.44 -0.76
CA LEU A 124 3.24 -17.19 -0.47
C LEU A 124 3.59 -17.08 1.01
N LEU A 125 4.10 -18.16 1.58
CA LEU A 125 4.70 -18.09 2.90
C LEU A 125 5.93 -17.20 2.84
N ILE A 126 6.20 -16.51 3.95
CA ILE A 126 7.35 -15.62 4.06
C ILE A 126 8.67 -16.37 3.78
N SER A 127 8.83 -17.61 4.25
CA SER A 127 10.00 -18.43 3.95
C SER A 127 10.18 -18.68 2.45
N GLU A 128 9.10 -19.10 1.77
CA GLU A 128 9.12 -19.33 0.32
C GLU A 128 9.44 -18.06 -0.47
N LEU A 129 8.95 -16.92 0.02
CA LEU A 129 9.21 -15.61 -0.56
C LEU A 129 10.71 -15.25 -0.47
N LEU A 130 11.32 -15.49 0.70
CA LEU A 130 12.75 -15.25 0.92
C LEU A 130 13.64 -16.22 0.12
N ASP A 131 13.24 -17.49 -0.01
CA ASP A 131 13.98 -18.46 -0.82
C ASP A 131 14.00 -18.07 -2.30
N ARG A 132 12.87 -17.54 -2.82
CA ARG A 132 12.79 -17.02 -4.19
C ARG A 132 13.67 -15.79 -4.38
N LEU A 133 13.78 -14.96 -3.36
CA LEU A 133 14.51 -13.69 -3.39
C LEU A 133 16.01 -13.88 -3.67
N LEU A 134 16.62 -14.95 -3.14
CA LEU A 134 18.04 -15.27 -3.37
C LEU A 134 18.39 -15.53 -4.85
N LYS A 135 17.39 -15.80 -5.69
CA LYS A 135 17.57 -16.15 -7.12
C LYS A 135 16.87 -15.15 -8.05
N ALA A 136 16.20 -14.13 -7.51
CA ALA A 136 15.34 -13.24 -8.28
C ALA A 136 15.96 -11.85 -8.44
N LYS A 137 15.76 -11.24 -9.61
CA LYS A 137 16.13 -9.84 -9.88
C LYS A 137 15.12 -8.84 -9.34
N PHE A 138 13.88 -9.28 -9.13
CA PHE A 138 12.84 -8.50 -8.51
C PHE A 138 11.84 -9.42 -7.81
N LEU A 139 11.16 -8.89 -6.81
CA LEU A 139 10.10 -9.57 -6.07
C LEU A 139 8.93 -8.59 -5.89
N VAL A 140 7.72 -9.05 -6.20
CA VAL A 140 6.49 -8.32 -5.89
C VAL A 140 5.74 -9.06 -4.80
N TYR A 141 5.42 -8.36 -3.72
CA TYR A 141 4.61 -8.89 -2.62
C TYR A 141 3.65 -7.82 -2.11
N LEU A 142 2.34 -8.04 -2.37
CA LEU A 142 1.28 -7.08 -2.02
C LEU A 142 1.57 -5.69 -2.61
N ASP A 143 1.85 -4.71 -1.74
CA ASP A 143 2.14 -3.32 -2.09
C ASP A 143 3.64 -3.03 -2.29
N ASP A 144 4.52 -3.99 -1.97
CA ASP A 144 5.96 -3.86 -2.06
C ASP A 144 6.53 -4.48 -3.34
N ILE A 145 7.38 -3.74 -4.05
CA ILE A 145 8.26 -4.25 -5.11
C ILE A 145 9.70 -4.08 -4.65
N LEU A 146 10.43 -5.19 -4.58
CA LEU A 146 11.85 -5.24 -4.32
C LEU A 146 12.61 -5.49 -5.62
N ILE A 147 13.73 -4.78 -5.83
CA ILE A 147 14.61 -4.96 -6.99
C ILE A 147 16.02 -5.27 -6.47
N PHE A 148 16.66 -6.29 -7.04
CA PHE A 148 17.99 -6.80 -6.68
C PHE A 148 18.84 -6.94 -7.94
N LEU A 149 19.82 -6.06 -8.12
CA LEU A 149 20.70 -6.08 -9.30
C LEU A 149 22.13 -5.75 -8.87
N ASP A 150 23.10 -6.51 -9.38
CA ASP A 150 24.53 -6.38 -9.06
C ASP A 150 25.24 -5.25 -9.82
N ILE A 151 24.60 -4.73 -10.87
CA ILE A 151 25.14 -3.72 -11.80
C ILE A 151 24.23 -2.49 -11.78
N LEU A 152 24.82 -1.31 -11.57
CA LEU A 152 24.10 -0.03 -11.43
C LEU A 152 23.39 0.38 -12.74
N GLU A 153 24.01 0.13 -13.88
CA GLU A 153 23.43 0.42 -15.20
C GLU A 153 22.17 -0.42 -15.44
N ASP A 154 22.24 -1.73 -15.15
CA ASP A 154 21.08 -2.63 -15.21
C ASP A 154 19.99 -2.15 -14.24
N TYR A 155 20.37 -1.72 -13.03
CA TYR A 155 19.44 -1.21 -12.04
C TYR A 155 18.61 -0.01 -12.53
N LYS A 156 19.25 0.97 -13.17
CA LYS A 156 18.54 2.13 -13.74
C LYS A 156 17.61 1.71 -14.88
N ALA A 157 18.05 0.83 -15.77
CA ALA A 157 17.22 0.31 -16.86
C ALA A 157 15.96 -0.42 -16.34
N TYR A 158 16.11 -1.27 -15.32
CA TYR A 158 14.98 -2.00 -14.73
C TYR A 158 14.00 -1.08 -14.00
N LEU A 159 14.49 -0.04 -13.32
CA LEU A 159 13.61 0.95 -12.69
C LEU A 159 12.71 1.64 -13.71
N ILE A 160 13.25 2.04 -14.85
CA ILE A 160 12.48 2.65 -15.94
C ILE A 160 11.37 1.70 -16.39
N ILE A 161 11.70 0.42 -16.64
CA ILE A 161 10.72 -0.60 -17.04
C ILE A 161 9.61 -0.76 -15.99
N VAL A 162 9.96 -0.82 -14.70
CA VAL A 162 8.96 -0.95 -13.62
C VAL A 162 8.05 0.28 -13.58
N PHE A 163 8.62 1.48 -13.70
CA PHE A 163 7.85 2.72 -13.66
C PHE A 163 6.93 2.88 -14.87
N GLU A 164 7.41 2.57 -16.07
CA GLU A 164 6.59 2.53 -17.29
C GLU A 164 5.44 1.52 -17.14
N ARG A 165 5.74 0.33 -16.60
CA ARG A 165 4.72 -0.70 -16.38
C ARG A 165 3.66 -0.23 -15.39
N LEU A 166 4.05 0.34 -14.25
CA LEU A 166 3.13 0.88 -13.26
C LEU A 166 2.28 2.02 -13.85
N ALA A 167 2.90 2.94 -14.59
CA ALA A 167 2.20 4.03 -15.26
C ALA A 167 1.18 3.52 -16.29
N SER A 168 1.51 2.49 -17.06
CA SER A 168 0.60 1.89 -18.05
C SER A 168 -0.68 1.32 -17.45
N ILE A 169 -0.64 0.95 -16.17
CA ILE A 169 -1.78 0.44 -15.40
C ILE A 169 -2.21 1.43 -14.31
N HIS A 170 -1.93 2.72 -14.49
CA HIS A 170 -2.25 3.83 -13.57
C HIS A 170 -1.99 3.51 -12.08
N LEU A 171 -0.94 2.75 -11.81
CA LEU A 171 -0.39 2.60 -10.47
C LEU A 171 0.75 3.58 -10.29
N TYR A 172 0.83 4.11 -9.09
CA TYR A 172 1.85 5.07 -8.70
C TYR A 172 2.62 4.49 -7.53
N ILE A 173 3.70 5.16 -7.15
CA ILE A 173 4.51 4.79 -5.97
C ILE A 173 4.28 5.90 -4.93
N LYS A 174 4.79 5.76 -3.70
CA LYS A 174 4.88 6.87 -2.72
C LYS A 174 6.33 7.27 -2.43
N ALA A 175 6.73 8.51 -2.75
CA ALA A 175 8.15 8.92 -2.75
C ALA A 175 8.75 8.94 -1.35
N SER A 176 7.98 9.42 -0.38
CA SER A 176 8.39 9.45 1.02
C SER A 176 8.63 8.07 1.64
N LYS A 177 8.19 7.01 0.98
CA LYS A 177 8.42 5.63 1.42
C LYS A 177 9.42 4.88 0.56
N TYR A 178 9.94 5.52 -0.47
CA TYR A 178 10.87 4.94 -1.40
C TYR A 178 12.31 5.02 -0.86
N LYS A 179 13.07 3.93 -1.01
CA LYS A 179 14.45 3.80 -0.49
C LYS A 179 15.33 3.32 -1.64
N PHE A 180 16.28 4.15 -2.05
CA PHE A 180 17.24 3.88 -3.13
C PHE A 180 18.57 3.34 -2.63
N GLU A 181 19.23 2.57 -3.48
CA GLU A 181 20.67 2.29 -3.44
C GLU A 181 21.18 1.82 -2.07
N LYS A 182 20.35 1.05 -1.37
CA LYS A 182 20.71 0.51 -0.07
C LYS A 182 21.40 -0.84 -0.23
N THR A 183 22.45 -1.05 0.54
CA THR A 183 23.12 -2.35 0.71
C THR A 183 22.34 -3.30 1.62
N LYS A 184 21.44 -2.75 2.46
CA LYS A 184 20.53 -3.49 3.33
C LYS A 184 19.12 -2.87 3.32
N ILE A 185 18.07 -3.69 3.28
CA ILE A 185 16.68 -3.23 3.37
C ILE A 185 15.86 -4.04 4.36
N SER A 186 14.96 -3.37 5.07
CA SER A 186 13.93 -3.98 5.91
C SER A 186 12.74 -4.44 5.07
N PHE A 187 12.38 -5.72 5.19
CA PHE A 187 11.24 -6.32 4.51
C PHE A 187 10.65 -7.48 5.34
N LEU A 188 9.35 -7.40 5.67
CA LEU A 188 8.60 -8.41 6.43
C LEU A 188 9.28 -8.91 7.74
N GLY A 189 9.95 -8.01 8.45
CA GLY A 189 10.68 -8.37 9.68
C GLY A 189 12.03 -9.02 9.45
N TYR A 190 12.59 -8.90 8.24
CA TYR A 190 13.94 -9.33 7.89
C TYR A 190 14.75 -8.16 7.32
N ILE A 191 16.06 -8.24 7.53
CA ILE A 191 17.05 -7.39 6.88
C ILE A 191 17.61 -8.18 5.71
N ILE A 192 17.33 -7.71 4.50
CA ILE A 192 17.81 -8.30 3.26
C ILE A 192 19.04 -7.52 2.81
N SER A 193 20.12 -8.23 2.50
CA SER A 193 21.37 -7.68 2.01
C SER A 193 21.98 -8.56 0.93
N LEU A 194 23.03 -8.07 0.28
CA LEU A 194 23.81 -8.87 -0.67
C LEU A 194 24.58 -10.02 -0.02
N LEU A 195 24.81 -9.95 1.28
CA LEU A 195 25.50 -10.98 2.05
C LEU A 195 24.56 -12.09 2.52
N GLY A 196 23.24 -11.85 2.46
CA GLY A 196 22.22 -12.77 2.94
C GLY A 196 21.07 -12.05 3.63
N ILE A 197 20.24 -12.86 4.29
CA ILE A 197 19.00 -12.45 4.95
C ILE A 197 19.16 -12.66 6.45
N GLU A 198 18.95 -11.60 7.23
CA GLU A 198 19.02 -11.59 8.69
C GLU A 198 17.62 -11.30 9.26
N ILE A 199 17.30 -11.76 10.48
CA ILE A 199 16.02 -11.44 11.15
C ILE A 199 16.17 -10.09 11.85
N GLU A 200 15.14 -9.23 11.78
CA GLU A 200 15.13 -7.97 12.55
C GLU A 200 15.02 -8.23 14.05
N GLU A 201 15.79 -7.49 14.85
CA GLU A 201 15.83 -7.62 16.32
C GLU A 201 14.43 -7.45 16.95
N ASP A 202 13.66 -6.47 16.49
CA ASP A 202 12.29 -6.21 16.95
C ASP A 202 11.36 -7.42 16.77
N ARG A 203 11.57 -8.22 15.72
CA ARG A 203 10.79 -9.44 15.50
C ARG A 203 11.18 -10.56 16.45
N ILE A 204 12.45 -10.63 16.84
CA ILE A 204 12.95 -11.60 17.82
C ILE A 204 12.34 -11.30 19.19
N LEU A 205 12.21 -10.01 19.54
CA LEU A 205 11.59 -9.57 20.80
C LEU A 205 10.12 -10.00 20.91
N ILE A 206 9.34 -9.87 19.83
CA ILE A 206 7.92 -10.27 19.80
C ILE A 206 7.70 -11.78 19.99
N ILE A 207 8.67 -12.63 19.64
CA ILE A 207 8.56 -14.10 19.78
C ILE A 207 8.96 -14.57 21.19
N LYS A 208 9.64 -13.72 21.96
CA LYS A 208 10.12 -14.05 23.32
C LYS A 208 9.14 -13.67 24.44
N GLU A 209 8.06 -12.97 24.11
CA GLU A 209 6.92 -12.67 25.00
C GLU A 209 5.76 -13.63 24.76
#